data_AF-A0A835VAR1-F1
#
_entry.id   AF-A0A835VAR1-F1
#
_cell.length_a   1.000
_cell.length_b   1.000
_cell.length_c   1.000
_cell.angle_alpha   90.00
_cell.angle_beta   90.00
_cell.angle_gamma   90.00
#
_symmetry.space_group_name_H-M   'P 1'
#
loop_
_entity.id
_entity.type
_entity.pdbx_description
1 polymer ?
#
loop_
_entity_poly.entity_id
_entity_poly.type
_entity_poly.pdbx_seq_one_letter_code
_entity_poly.pdbx_strand_id
1 'polypeptide(L)'
;MVAAEAASDGVMVNNLTSLNRDTENGVKKAIGKKVWTVGPVFLSNVSEEGTFGRGNKSSIDEDWCIKWLDSKKPGSVIYVSFGSLVQTGFTQLVEIGMGLRLQTNPFIWVIKAGEQALEMEKWLTDGDGFEERMKGRD
;
A
#
# COMPACT_ATOMS: atom_id res chain seq x y z
N MET A 1 -20.94 -15.35 7.73
CA MET A 1 -20.92 -13.99 7.15
C MET A 1 -22.31 -13.62 6.62
N VAL A 2 -22.86 -14.37 5.66
CA VAL A 2 -24.18 -14.08 5.03
C VAL A 2 -25.36 -14.03 6.01
N ALA A 3 -25.46 -14.95 6.98
CA ALA A 3 -26.56 -14.95 7.94
C ALA A 3 -26.54 -13.73 8.89
N ALA A 4 -25.34 -13.30 9.32
CA ALA A 4 -25.18 -12.12 10.17
C ALA A 4 -25.47 -10.82 9.40
N GLU A 5 -25.06 -10.77 8.13
CA GLU A 5 -25.39 -9.67 7.23
C GLU A 5 -26.89 -9.59 6.95
N ALA A 6 -27.58 -10.73 6.79
CA ALA A 6 -29.03 -10.78 6.61
C ALA A 6 -29.82 -10.37 7.86
N ALA A 7 -29.28 -10.60 9.06
CA ALA A 7 -29.91 -10.21 10.32
C ALA A 7 -29.65 -8.76 10.76
N SER A 8 -28.73 -8.02 10.13
CA SER A 8 -28.40 -6.64 10.53
C SER A 8 -29.47 -5.62 10.13
N ASP A 9 -29.55 -4.50 10.86
CA ASP A 9 -30.41 -3.36 10.52
C ASP A 9 -29.89 -2.55 9.32
N GLY A 10 -28.63 -2.74 8.95
CA GLY A 10 -28.02 -2.09 7.81
C GLY A 10 -26.50 -2.29 7.73
N VAL A 11 -25.86 -1.49 6.87
CA VAL A 11 -24.43 -1.60 6.54
C VAL A 11 -23.76 -0.24 6.63
N MET A 12 -22.64 -0.17 7.35
CA MET A 12 -21.73 0.97 7.29
C MET A 12 -20.67 0.73 6.23
N VAL A 13 -20.46 1.71 5.35
CA VAL A 13 -19.50 1.63 4.27
C VAL A 13 -18.48 2.74 4.43
N ASN A 14 -17.21 2.36 4.56
CA ASN A 14 -16.09 3.29 4.51
C ASN A 14 -15.83 3.67 3.05
N ASN A 15 -16.59 4.65 2.54
CA ASN A 15 -16.49 5.17 1.19
C ASN A 15 -16.54 6.70 1.19
N LEU A 16 -15.88 7.33 0.22
CA LEU A 16 -15.93 8.77 0.01
C LEU A 16 -17.03 9.09 -1.02
N THR A 17 -18.20 9.52 -0.54
CA THR A 17 -19.38 9.79 -1.38
C THR A 17 -19.12 10.78 -2.53
N SER A 18 -18.23 11.77 -2.34
CA SER A 18 -17.92 12.74 -3.39
C SER A 18 -17.19 12.13 -4.59
N LEU A 19 -16.48 11.01 -4.41
CA LEU A 19 -15.69 10.35 -5.46
C LEU A 19 -16.48 9.26 -6.21
N ASN A 20 -17.51 8.68 -5.56
CA ASN A 20 -18.16 7.44 -6.03
C ASN A 20 -19.70 7.49 -6.01
N ARG A 21 -20.30 8.67 -6.26
CA ARG A 21 -21.75 8.89 -6.12
C ARG A 21 -22.62 7.90 -6.92
N ASP A 22 -22.24 7.60 -8.16
CA ASP A 22 -23.01 6.68 -9.01
C ASP A 22 -22.90 5.22 -8.53
N THR A 23 -21.72 4.84 -8.04
CA THR A 23 -21.48 3.53 -7.42
C THR A 23 -22.27 3.37 -6.12
N GLU A 24 -22.40 4.45 -5.33
CA GLU A 24 -23.10 4.42 -4.05
C GLU A 24 -24.59 4.09 -4.20
N ASN A 25 -25.24 4.64 -5.23
CA ASN A 25 -26.64 4.32 -5.53
C ASN A 25 -26.82 2.85 -5.95
N GLY A 26 -25.88 2.32 -6.73
CA GLY A 26 -25.85 0.90 -7.11
C GLY A 26 -25.68 -0.01 -5.89
N VAL A 27 -24.75 0.32 -4.99
CA VAL A 27 -24.48 -0.43 -3.76
C VAL A 27 -25.68 -0.38 -2.81
N LYS A 28 -26.30 0.78 -2.61
CA LYS A 28 -27.53 0.94 -1.82
C LYS A 28 -28.66 0.06 -2.34
N LYS A 29 -28.85 0.06 -3.67
CA LYS A 29 -29.88 -0.76 -4.33
C LYS A 29 -29.58 -2.25 -4.20
N ALA A 30 -28.32 -2.66 -4.33
CA ALA A 30 -27.90 -4.06 -4.26
C ALA A 30 -28.01 -4.65 -2.84
N ILE A 31 -27.67 -3.86 -1.81
CA ILE A 31 -27.72 -4.30 -0.41
C ILE A 31 -29.16 -4.45 0.09
N GLY A 32 -30.11 -3.64 -0.42
CA GLY A 32 -31.52 -3.75 -0.05
C GLY A 32 -31.83 -3.40 1.42
N LYS A 33 -30.89 -2.79 2.13
CA LYS A 33 -30.99 -2.34 3.52
C LYS A 33 -30.56 -0.89 3.67
N LYS A 34 -30.68 -0.35 4.88
CA LYS A 34 -30.13 0.96 5.20
C LYS A 34 -28.60 0.94 5.06
N VAL A 35 -28.04 1.90 4.32
CA VAL A 35 -26.60 2.04 4.13
C VAL A 35 -26.18 3.43 4.60
N TRP A 36 -25.16 3.47 5.46
CA TRP A 36 -24.50 4.70 5.90
C TRP A 36 -23.10 4.76 5.34
N THR A 37 -22.80 5.78 4.54
CA THR A 37 -21.43 6.09 4.14
C THR A 37 -20.77 6.96 5.21
N VAL A 38 -19.68 6.46 5.78
CA VAL A 38 -18.96 7.09 6.92
C VAL A 38 -17.50 7.37 6.60
N GLY A 39 -17.10 7.24 5.33
CA GLY A 39 -15.72 7.34 4.91
C GLY A 39 -15.30 8.73 4.39
N PRO A 40 -13.98 8.93 4.22
CA PRO A 40 -12.92 7.98 4.51
C PRO A 40 -12.51 8.00 6.00
N VAL A 41 -12.70 6.87 6.70
CA VAL A 41 -12.46 6.72 8.15
C VAL A 41 -10.99 6.92 8.51
N PHE A 42 -10.05 6.74 7.57
CA PHE A 42 -8.63 6.95 7.83
C PHE A 42 -8.29 8.40 8.17
N LEU A 43 -9.12 9.38 7.76
CA LEU A 43 -8.94 10.79 8.14
C LEU A 43 -9.35 11.09 9.58
N SER A 44 -9.94 10.14 10.31
CA SER A 44 -10.38 10.33 11.69
C SER A 44 -9.28 10.04 12.72
N ASN A 45 -8.17 9.41 12.32
CA ASN A 45 -7.09 8.93 13.20
C ASN A 45 -5.81 9.77 13.06
N VAL A 46 -5.93 11.10 13.08
CA VAL A 46 -4.81 12.03 12.79
C VAL A 46 -3.92 12.32 14.01
N SER A 47 -4.23 11.78 15.20
CA SER A 47 -3.31 11.87 16.34
C SER A 47 -2.24 10.78 16.25
N GLU A 48 -1.00 11.12 16.62
CA GLU A 48 0.13 10.17 16.67
C GLU A 48 -0.25 8.90 17.46
N GLU A 49 -1.04 9.06 18.53
CA GLU A 49 -1.59 8.00 19.39
C GLU A 49 -2.49 6.98 18.65
N GLY A 50 -3.14 7.36 17.55
CA GLY A 50 -4.04 6.49 16.77
C GLY A 50 -3.34 5.56 15.78
N THR A 51 -2.07 5.86 15.47
CA THR A 51 -1.22 5.11 14.53
C THR A 51 -0.14 4.28 15.21
N PHE A 52 0.20 4.57 16.48
CA PHE A 52 1.19 3.82 17.26
C PHE A 52 0.91 2.30 17.24
N GLY A 53 1.83 1.53 16.66
CA GLY A 53 1.81 0.06 16.68
C GLY A 53 1.01 -0.62 15.57
N ARG A 54 0.51 0.11 14.56
CA ARG A 54 -0.10 -0.53 13.38
C ARG A 54 0.98 -1.00 12.40
N GLY A 55 1.01 -2.31 12.14
CA GLY A 55 1.90 -2.92 11.15
C GLY A 55 3.21 -3.44 11.71
N ASN A 56 4.03 -4.04 10.85
CA ASN A 56 5.35 -4.55 11.21
C ASN A 56 6.40 -3.45 11.06
N LYS A 57 7.49 -3.57 11.84
CA LYS A 57 8.64 -2.68 11.68
C LYS A 57 9.26 -2.86 10.29
N SER A 58 9.53 -1.74 9.65
CA SER A 58 10.28 -1.61 8.41
C SER A 58 11.76 -1.91 8.63
N SER A 59 12.45 -2.42 7.60
CA SER A 59 13.92 -2.52 7.59
C SER A 59 14.61 -1.18 7.37
N ILE A 60 13.88 -0.20 6.82
CA ILE A 60 14.32 1.18 6.60
C ILE A 60 13.81 2.04 7.76
N ASP A 61 14.69 2.88 8.30
CA ASP A 61 14.34 3.84 9.34
C ASP A 61 13.36 4.91 8.82
N GLU A 62 12.37 5.25 9.65
CA GLU A 62 11.31 6.19 9.28
C GLU A 62 11.87 7.60 9.05
N ASP A 63 12.72 8.08 9.95
CA ASP A 63 13.35 9.39 9.85
C ASP A 63 14.23 9.51 8.61
N TRP A 64 14.97 8.44 8.28
CA TRP A 64 15.74 8.39 7.04
C TRP A 64 14.85 8.48 5.80
N CYS A 65 13.75 7.72 5.78
CA CYS A 65 12.83 7.68 4.64
C CYS A 65 12.18 9.05 4.39
N ILE A 66 11.75 9.74 5.46
CA ILE A 66 11.18 11.09 5.37
C ILE A 66 12.23 12.09 4.87
N LYS A 67 13.45 12.07 5.40
CA LYS A 67 14.53 12.95 4.91
C LYS A 67 14.89 12.69 3.45
N TRP A 68 14.87 11.43 3.00
CA TRP A 68 15.09 11.09 1.60
C TRP A 68 13.95 11.61 0.72
N LEU A 69 12.69 11.49 1.16
CA LEU A 69 11.53 12.06 0.45
C LEU A 69 11.62 13.58 0.31
N ASP A 70 11.99 14.28 1.39
CA ASP A 70 12.13 15.74 1.43
C ASP A 70 13.20 16.25 0.45
N SER A 71 14.17 15.39 0.06
CA SER A 71 15.20 15.73 -0.92
C SER A 71 14.72 15.67 -2.38
N LYS A 72 13.55 15.08 -2.66
CA LYS A 72 13.04 14.88 -4.02
C LYS A 72 12.01 15.97 -4.40
N LYS A 73 11.75 16.10 -5.71
CA LYS A 73 10.76 17.08 -6.19
C LYS A 73 9.34 16.66 -5.80
N PRO A 74 8.43 17.61 -5.47
CA PRO A 74 7.03 17.28 -5.20
C PRO A 74 6.39 16.50 -6.35
N GLY A 75 5.73 15.38 -6.02
CA GLY A 75 5.07 14.52 -6.99
C GLY A 75 6.00 13.71 -7.91
N SER A 76 7.31 13.65 -7.63
CA SER A 76 8.25 12.91 -8.50
C SER A 76 8.53 11.48 -8.07
N VAL A 77 8.16 11.09 -6.84
CA VAL A 77 8.47 9.77 -6.27
C VAL A 77 7.30 8.81 -6.47
N ILE A 78 7.60 7.59 -6.93
CA ILE A 78 6.61 6.51 -7.08
C ILE A 78 6.56 5.70 -5.77
N TYR A 79 5.39 5.54 -5.18
CA TYR A 79 5.18 4.63 -4.06
C TYR A 79 4.57 3.31 -4.54
N VAL A 80 5.23 2.19 -4.27
CA VAL A 80 4.80 0.85 -4.67
C VAL A 80 4.55 0.00 -3.42
N SER A 81 3.29 -0.37 -3.20
CA SER A 81 2.87 -1.27 -2.12
C SER A 81 1.60 -2.01 -2.51
N PHE A 82 1.54 -3.31 -2.18
CA PHE A 82 0.37 -4.16 -2.41
C PHE A 82 -0.45 -4.38 -1.14
N GLY A 83 -0.21 -3.56 -0.11
CA GLY A 83 -0.88 -3.66 1.18
C GLY A 83 -0.38 -4.82 2.05
N SER A 84 -0.96 -4.94 3.24
CA SER A 84 -0.49 -5.89 4.27
C SER A 84 -0.94 -7.33 4.04
N LEU A 85 -2.00 -7.55 3.26
CA LEU A 85 -2.62 -8.87 3.10
C LEU A 85 -2.02 -9.68 1.95
N VAL A 86 -1.58 -9.02 0.87
CA VAL A 86 -1.10 -9.70 -0.32
C VAL A 86 0.34 -10.17 -0.12
N GLN A 87 0.60 -11.46 -0.39
CA GLN A 87 1.95 -11.97 -0.61
C GLN A 87 2.15 -12.15 -2.11
N THR A 88 3.13 -11.43 -2.65
CA THR A 88 3.47 -11.47 -4.07
C THR A 88 4.57 -12.52 -4.27
N GLY A 89 4.40 -13.41 -5.25
CA GLY A 89 5.40 -14.44 -5.52
C GLY A 89 6.71 -13.86 -6.06
N PHE A 90 7.82 -14.54 -5.80
CA PHE A 90 9.17 -14.10 -6.14
C PHE A 90 9.32 -13.66 -7.59
N THR A 91 8.87 -14.47 -8.57
CA THR A 91 8.94 -14.12 -9.99
C THR A 91 8.25 -12.78 -10.29
N GLN A 92 7.09 -12.54 -9.68
CA GLN A 92 6.37 -11.29 -9.88
C GLN A 92 7.08 -10.10 -9.23
N LEU A 93 7.70 -10.30 -8.07
CA LEU A 93 8.55 -9.27 -7.45
C LEU A 93 9.75 -8.92 -8.33
N VAL A 94 10.41 -9.92 -8.93
CA VAL A 94 11.53 -9.71 -9.87
C VAL A 94 11.09 -8.87 -11.07
N GLU A 95 9.97 -9.21 -11.71
CA GLU A 95 9.44 -8.45 -12.85
C GLU A 95 9.08 -7.00 -12.47
N ILE A 96 8.47 -6.79 -11.29
CA ILE A 96 8.19 -5.45 -10.77
C ILE A 96 9.50 -4.67 -10.58
N GLY A 97 10.49 -5.29 -9.95
CA GLY A 97 11.80 -4.67 -9.77
C GLY A 97 12.46 -4.31 -11.10
N MET A 98 12.48 -5.23 -12.07
CA MET A 98 13.00 -4.95 -13.42
C MET A 98 12.27 -3.79 -14.09
N GLY A 99 10.95 -3.70 -13.97
CA GLY A 99 10.16 -2.57 -14.46
C GLY A 99 10.53 -1.25 -13.78
N LEU A 100 10.68 -1.25 -12.45
CA LEU A 100 11.10 -0.08 -11.67
C LEU A 100 12.49 0.41 -12.07
N ARG A 101 13.40 -0.52 -12.36
CA ARG A 101 14.74 -0.19 -12.84
C ARG A 101 14.71 0.59 -14.16
N LEU A 102 13.75 0.30 -15.05
CA LEU A 102 13.65 1.01 -16.32
C LEU A 102 13.05 2.42 -16.17
N GLN A 103 12.40 2.73 -15.05
CA GLN A 103 11.86 4.07 -14.78
C GLN A 103 12.97 5.03 -14.39
N THR A 104 12.82 6.32 -14.72
CA THR A 104 13.73 7.40 -14.32
C THR A 104 13.34 8.05 -13.00
N ASN A 105 12.09 7.87 -12.57
CA ASN A 105 11.60 8.41 -11.32
C ASN A 105 12.19 7.67 -10.10
N PRO A 106 12.55 8.38 -9.03
CA PRO A 106 12.83 7.76 -7.74
C PRO A 106 11.58 7.04 -7.23
N PHE A 107 11.77 5.97 -6.45
CA PHE A 107 10.66 5.19 -5.92
C PHE A 107 10.92 4.68 -4.50
N ILE A 108 9.83 4.41 -3.79
CA ILE A 108 9.80 3.62 -2.56
C ILE A 108 9.05 2.34 -2.88
N TRP A 109 9.68 1.19 -2.66
CA TRP A 109 9.06 -0.10 -2.90
C TRP A 109 8.99 -0.92 -1.62
N VAL A 110 7.77 -1.18 -1.14
CA VAL A 110 7.50 -1.99 0.04
C VAL A 110 7.38 -3.45 -0.37
N ILE A 111 8.32 -4.28 0.07
CA ILE A 111 8.39 -5.70 -0.30
C ILE A 111 8.03 -6.57 0.90
N LYS A 112 7.03 -7.43 0.71
CA LYS A 112 6.65 -8.46 1.69
C LYS A 112 6.97 -9.84 1.12
N ALA A 113 8.21 -10.28 1.30
CA ALA A 113 8.71 -11.53 0.71
C ALA A 113 8.33 -12.78 1.52
N GLY A 114 7.92 -12.67 2.80
CA GLY A 114 7.51 -13.82 3.60
C GLY A 114 8.57 -14.94 3.61
N GLU A 115 8.19 -16.15 3.22
CA GLU A 115 9.10 -17.30 3.09
C GLU A 115 10.20 -17.10 2.03
N GLN A 116 10.00 -16.20 1.08
CA GLN A 116 10.94 -15.90 -0.01
C GLN A 116 11.94 -14.80 0.36
N ALA A 117 11.99 -14.36 1.62
CA ALA A 117 12.84 -13.24 2.05
C ALA A 117 14.32 -13.43 1.70
N LEU A 118 14.87 -14.63 1.92
CA LEU A 118 16.28 -14.92 1.61
C LEU A 118 16.57 -14.89 0.10
N GLU A 119 15.65 -15.38 -0.72
CA GLU A 119 15.80 -15.36 -2.18
C GLU A 119 15.69 -13.93 -2.72
N MET A 120 14.77 -13.15 -2.15
CA MET A 120 14.58 -11.75 -2.48
C MET A 120 15.80 -10.91 -2.08
N GLU A 121 16.33 -11.10 -0.88
CA GLU A 121 17.52 -10.41 -0.38
C GLU A 121 18.73 -10.67 -1.29
N LYS A 122 18.99 -11.93 -1.62
CA LYS A 122 20.04 -12.30 -2.59
C LYS A 122 19.87 -11.60 -3.93
N TRP A 123 18.65 -11.60 -4.49
CA TRP A 123 18.40 -10.94 -5.76
C TRP A 123 18.62 -9.41 -5.70
N LEU A 124 18.34 -8.79 -4.55
CA LEU A 124 18.58 -7.36 -4.35
C LEU A 124 20.08 -7.03 -4.28
N THR A 125 20.87 -7.86 -3.56
CA THR A 125 22.23 -7.51 -3.12
C THR A 125 23.37 -8.21 -3.88
N ASP A 126 23.15 -9.35 -4.54
CA ASP A 126 24.25 -10.16 -5.10
C ASP A 126 24.89 -9.52 -6.35
N GLY A 127 26.22 -9.38 -6.36
CA GLY A 127 27.06 -9.07 -7.53
C GLY A 127 26.63 -7.80 -8.29
N ASP A 128 26.26 -7.95 -9.57
CA ASP A 128 25.61 -6.90 -10.38
C ASP A 128 24.14 -6.68 -9.94
N GLY A 129 23.83 -6.70 -8.64
CA GLY A 129 22.47 -6.83 -8.09
C GLY A 129 21.51 -5.70 -8.46
N PHE A 130 20.25 -5.81 -8.02
CA PHE A 130 19.28 -4.72 -8.23
C PHE A 130 19.80 -3.39 -7.68
N GLU A 131 20.32 -3.39 -6.46
CA GLU A 131 20.80 -2.18 -5.79
C GLU A 131 22.04 -1.58 -6.45
N GLU A 132 23.03 -2.41 -6.81
CA GLU A 132 24.24 -1.96 -7.50
C GLU A 132 23.91 -1.23 -8.80
N ARG A 133 22.94 -1.78 -9.56
CA ARG A 133 22.49 -1.20 -10.84
C ARG A 133 21.63 0.05 -10.68
N MET A 134 21.19 0.36 -9.46
CA MET A 134 20.43 1.55 -9.12
C MET A 134 21.31 2.66 -8.52
N LYS A 135 22.58 2.38 -8.19
CA LYS A 135 23.52 3.40 -7.70
C LYS A 135 23.69 4.54 -8.70
N GLY A 136 23.75 5.78 -8.18
CA GLY A 136 23.97 6.99 -8.98
C GLY A 136 22.72 7.56 -9.66
N ARG A 137 21.52 7.09 -9.29
CA ARG A 137 20.23 7.60 -9.83
C ARG A 137 19.47 8.53 -8.88
N ASP A 138 20.07 8.88 -7.75
CA ASP A 138 19.47 9.74 -6.71
C ASP A 138 19.59 11.23 -7.01
#